data_AF-A0A3C1K985-F1
#
_entry.id   AF-A0A3C1K985-F1
#
_cell.length_a   1.000
_cell.length_b   1.000
_cell.length_c   1.000
_cell.angle_alpha   90.00
_cell.angle_beta   90.00
_cell.angle_gamma   90.00
#
_symmetry.space_group_name_H-M   'P 1'
#
loop_
_entity.id
_entity.type
_entity.pdbx_description
1 polymer ?
#
loop_
_entity_poly.entity_id
_entity_poly.type
_entity_poly.pdbx_seq_one_letter_code
_entity_poly.pdbx_strand_id
1 'polypeptide(L)' 'METTHPGYIDDKPSLERRLKRIEGQVRGIGKMIDEDRYCIDILTQ' A
#
# COMPACT_ATOMS: atom_id res chain seq x y z
N MET A 1 2.79 -4.50 -36.63
CA MET A 1 2.14 -5.05 -35.42
C MET A 1 2.27 -3.98 -34.35
N GLU A 2 1.20 -3.24 -34.12
CA GLU A 2 1.14 -2.18 -33.10
C GLU A 2 0.87 -2.87 -31.76
N THR A 3 1.89 -2.99 -30.92
CA THR A 3 1.74 -3.52 -29.56
C THR A 3 1.11 -2.44 -28.71
N THR A 4 -0.20 -2.55 -28.47
CA THR A 4 -0.93 -1.71 -27.53
C THR A 4 -0.32 -1.93 -26.14
N HIS A 5 0.60 -1.05 -25.73
CA HIS A 5 1.15 -1.03 -24.38
C HIS A 5 0.01 -0.63 -23.44
N PRO A 6 -0.45 -1.51 -22.52
CA PRO A 6 -1.38 -1.10 -21.49
C PRO A 6 -0.72 0.04 -20.69
N GLY A 7 -1.39 1.19 -20.56
CA GLY A 7 -0.80 2.41 -19.97
C GLY A 7 -0.32 2.28 -18.51
N TYR A 8 -0.50 1.12 -17.86
CA TYR A 8 0.06 0.81 -16.55
C TYR A 8 1.49 0.21 -16.61
N ILE A 9 1.95 -0.25 -17.78
CA ILE A 9 3.25 -0.93 -17.93
C ILE A 9 4.41 0.05 -17.81
N ASP A 10 4.24 1.28 -18.30
CA ASP A 10 5.32 2.29 -18.33
C ASP A 10 5.73 2.77 -16.93
N ASP A 11 4.89 2.55 -15.92
CA ASP A 11 5.16 2.95 -14.54
C ASP A 11 5.03 1.78 -13.54
N LYS A 12 5.12 0.54 -14.03
CA LYS A 12 5.05 -0.67 -13.19
C LYS A 12 5.97 -0.61 -11.95
N PRO A 13 7.25 -0.18 -12.04
CA PRO A 13 8.12 -0.06 -10.86
C PRO A 13 7.62 0.99 -9.84
N SER A 14 6.98 2.07 -10.29
CA SER A 14 6.37 3.08 -9.42
C SER A 14 5.14 2.53 -8.71
N LEU A 15 4.29 1.78 -9.43
CA LEU A 15 3.15 1.07 -8.84
C LEU A 15 3.60 0.05 -7.79
N GLU A 16 4.63 -0.74 -8.07
CA GLU A 16 5.22 -1.68 -7.10
C GLU A 16 5.75 -0.98 -5.85
N ARG A 17 6.38 0.20 -5.99
CA ARG A 17 6.82 1.02 -4.85
C ARG A 17 5.65 1.53 -4.00
N ARG A 18 4.54 1.94 -4.63
CA ARG A 18 3.32 2.36 -3.92
C ARG A 18 2.71 1.19 -3.14
N LEU A 19 2.64 0.01 -3.76
CA LEU A 19 2.15 -1.21 -3.10
C LEU A 19 2.99 -1.58 -1.87
N LYS A 20 4.32 -1.55 -1.97
CA LYS A 20 5.22 -1.80 -0.82
C LYS A 20 5.00 -0.84 0.35
N ARG A 21 4.70 0.44 0.06
CA ARG A 21 4.36 1.42 1.10
C ARG A 21 3.03 1.09 1.78
N ILE A 22 1.99 0.80 1.00
CA ILE A 22 0.66 0.42 1.51
C ILE A 22 0.76 -0.84 2.38
N GLU A 23 1.52 -1.84 1.94
CA GLU A 23 1.76 -3.06 2.70
C GLU A 23 2.46 -2.77 4.05
N GLY A 24 3.40 -1.82 4.07
CA GLY A 24 4.01 -1.31 5.30
C GLY A 24 3.00 -0.65 6.25
N GLN A 25 2.08 0.16 5.71
CA GLN A 25 1.03 0.80 6.50
C GLN A 25 0.08 -0.23 7.12
N VAL A 26 -0.38 -1.21 6.35
CA VAL A 26 -1.26 -2.29 6.84
C VAL A 26 -0.57 -3.11 7.94
N ARG A 27 0.73 -3.41 7.79
CA ARG A 27 1.51 -4.03 8.86
C ARG A 27 1.61 -3.15 10.12
N GLY A 28 1.71 -1.83 9.95
CA GLY A 28 1.69 -0.87 11.04
C GLY A 28 0.37 -0.91 11.82
N ILE A 29 -0.76 -0.91 11.10
CA ILE A 29 -2.11 -1.05 11.68
C ILE A 29 -2.21 -2.35 12.50
N GLY A 30 -1.71 -3.48 11.98
CA GLY A 30 -1.68 -4.75 12.71
C GLY A 30 -0.95 -4.65 14.05
N LYS A 31 0.23 -4.01 14.09
CA LYS A 31 0.97 -3.77 15.35
C LYS A 31 0.19 -2.88 16.32
N MET A 32 -0.49 -1.86 15.81
CA MET A 32 -1.31 -0.99 16.67
C MET A 32 -2.45 -1.76 17.35
N ILE A 33 -3.00 -2.76 16.67
CA ILE A 33 -3.99 -3.68 17.25
C ILE A 33 -3.34 -4.58 18.30
N ASP A 34 -2.17 -5.17 17.99
CA ASP A 34 -1.43 -6.03 18.92
C ASP A 34 -0.99 -5.28 20.21
N GLU A 35 -0.81 -3.96 20.11
CA GLU A 35 -0.47 -3.06 21.21
C GLU A 35 -1.71 -2.50 21.95
N ASP A 36 -2.91 -2.99 21.63
CA ASP A 36 -4.19 -2.53 22.21
C ASP A 36 -4.39 -0.99 22.11
N ARG A 37 -3.92 -0.37 21.03
CA ARG A 37 -4.08 1.09 20.84
C ARG A 37 -5.55 1.48 20.67
N TYR A 38 -5.85 2.72 21.05
CA TYR A 38 -7.20 3.26 20.95
C TYR A 38 -7.74 3.18 19.51
N CYS A 39 -8.95 2.69 19.35
CA CYS A 39 -9.54 2.38 18.05
C CYS A 39 -9.59 3.60 17.10
N ILE A 40 -9.76 4.82 17.62
CA ILE A 40 -9.78 6.02 16.79
C ILE A 40 -8.40 6.32 16.21
N ASP A 41 -7.33 6.09 16.96
CA ASP A 41 -5.96 6.26 16.44
C ASP A 41 -5.69 5.28 15.29
N ILE A 42 -6.20 4.05 15.40
CA ILE A 42 -6.10 3.02 14.36
C ILE A 42 -6.85 3.42 13.10
N LEU A 43 -8.03 4.02 13.22
CA LEU A 43 -8.84 4.47 12.07
C LEU A 43 -8.21 5.64 11.29
N THR A 44 -7.36 6.44 11.95
CA THR A 44 -6.72 7.60 11.33
C THR A 44 -5.38 7.32 10.65
N GLN A 45 -4.88 6.08 10.73
CA GLN A 45 -3.59 5.66 10.19
C GLN A 45 -3.67 5.13 8.76
#